data_AF-A0A402DEB1-F1
#
_entry.id   AF-A0A402DEB1-F1
#
_cell.length_a   1.000
_cell.length_b   1.000
_cell.length_c   1.000
_cell.angle_alpha   90.00
_cell.angle_beta   90.00
_cell.angle_gamma   90.00
#
_symmetry.space_group_name_H-M   'P 1'
#
loop_
_entity.id
_entity.type
_entity.pdbx_description
1 polymer ?
#
loop_
_entity_poly.entity_id
_entity_poly.type
_entity_poly.pdbx_seq_one_letter_code
_entity_poly.pdbx_strand_id
1 'polypeptide(L)'
;MAKNPQKADEIMAKRAGISPEELALYKEGTKFFTLEENLEAFSPGKTMKNMPFAAQKMADFMREVGFIKKVPDLTTILEPKFVKSLANQDKKS
;
A
#
# COMPACT_ATOMS: atom_id res chain seq x y z
N MET A 1 14.58 -3.05 -6.39
CA MET A 1 14.98 -2.85 -4.97
C MET A 1 15.90 -3.96 -4.50
N ALA A 2 15.45 -5.22 -4.38
CA ALA A 2 16.27 -6.30 -3.81
C ALA A 2 17.62 -6.57 -4.51
N LYS A 3 17.68 -6.47 -5.84
CA LYS A 3 18.91 -6.77 -6.60
C LYS A 3 19.94 -5.63 -6.63
N ASN A 4 19.51 -4.38 -6.44
CA ASN A 4 20.35 -3.17 -6.50
C ASN A 4 19.74 -2.08 -5.61
N PRO A 5 19.86 -2.20 -4.28
CA PRO A 5 19.16 -1.34 -3.34
C PRO A 5 19.65 0.11 -3.38
N GLN A 6 20.97 0.36 -3.42
CA GLN A 6 21.49 1.73 -3.43
C GLN A 6 21.03 2.51 -4.67
N LYS A 7 21.14 1.90 -5.86
CA LYS A 7 20.68 2.53 -7.11
C LYS A 7 19.17 2.76 -7.12
N ALA A 8 18.38 1.88 -6.50
CA ALA A 8 16.95 2.08 -6.37
C ALA A 8 16.65 3.28 -5.46
N ASP A 9 17.36 3.40 -4.34
CA ASP A 9 17.22 4.49 -3.39
C ASP A 9 17.63 5.84 -4.01
N GLU A 10 18.74 5.90 -4.75
CA GLU A 10 19.14 7.10 -5.50
C GLU A 10 18.06 7.58 -6.49
N ILE A 11 17.46 6.65 -7.22
CA ILE A 11 16.37 6.97 -8.17
C ILE A 11 15.13 7.46 -7.44
N MET A 12 14.77 6.83 -6.31
CA MET A 12 13.61 7.21 -5.51
C MET A 12 13.80 8.58 -4.86
N ALA A 13 14.98 8.83 -4.27
CA ALA A 13 15.32 10.11 -3.65
C ALA A 13 15.27 11.24 -4.69
N LYS A 14 15.89 11.04 -5.86
CA LYS A 14 15.84 11.98 -6.97
C LYS A 14 14.42 12.26 -7.45
N ARG A 15 13.54 11.24 -7.53
CA ARG A 15 12.13 11.43 -7.95
C ARG A 15 11.29 12.13 -6.90
N ALA A 16 11.55 11.88 -5.62
CA ALA A 16 10.86 12.53 -4.51
C ALA A 16 11.41 13.94 -4.22
N GLY A 17 12.54 14.34 -4.84
CA GLY A 17 13.15 15.64 -4.63
C GLY A 17 13.83 15.79 -3.27
N ILE A 18 14.23 14.68 -2.64
CA ILE A 18 14.84 14.62 -1.31
C ILE A 18 16.24 14.01 -1.38
N SER A 19 17.01 14.12 -0.30
CA SER A 19 18.30 13.48 -0.17
C SER A 19 18.18 11.96 0.07
N PRO A 20 19.23 11.17 -0.22
CA PRO A 20 19.26 9.75 0.13
C PRO A 20 19.09 9.48 1.64
N GLU A 21 19.60 10.37 2.49
CA GLU A 21 19.48 10.29 3.94
C GLU A 21 18.02 10.51 4.39
N GLU A 22 17.32 11.49 3.80
CA GLU A 22 15.90 11.72 4.05
C GLU A 22 15.05 10.53 3.59
N LEU A 23 15.39 9.93 2.44
CA LEU A 23 14.73 8.72 1.97
C LEU A 23 14.95 7.55 2.93
N ALA A 24 16.13 7.41 3.53
CA ALA A 24 16.41 6.35 4.49
C ALA A 24 15.48 6.45 5.71
N LEU A 25 15.28 7.67 6.24
CA LEU A 25 14.34 7.92 7.34
C LEU A 25 12.89 7.56 6.94
N TYR A 26 12.48 7.88 5.71
CA TYR A 26 11.14 7.51 5.23
C TYR A 26 10.96 6.00 5.11
N LYS A 27 12.01 5.29 4.69
CA LYS A 27 12.01 3.83 4.60
C LYS A 27 11.92 3.16 5.97
N GLU A 28 12.46 3.75 7.03
CA GLU A 28 12.29 3.24 8.39
C GLU A 28 10.82 3.26 8.84
N GLY A 29 10.09 4.32 8.49
CA GLY A 29 8.65 4.43 8.76
C GLY A 29 7.74 3.69 7.77
N THR A 30 8.29 3.16 6.67
CA THR A 30 7.52 2.57 5.57
C THR A 30 7.74 1.07 5.49
N LYS A 31 6.67 0.31 5.64
CA LYS A 31 6.72 -1.13 5.40
C LYS A 31 6.38 -1.46 3.94
N PHE A 32 7.33 -2.05 3.23
CA PHE A 32 7.07 -2.71 1.95
C PHE A 32 6.52 -4.10 2.22
N PHE A 33 5.29 -4.37 1.77
CA PHE A 33 4.64 -5.65 2.01
C PHE A 33 5.30 -6.78 1.21
N THR A 34 5.42 -7.96 1.84
CA THR A 34 5.66 -9.20 1.11
C THR A 34 4.44 -9.58 0.28
N LEU A 35 4.56 -10.60 -0.57
CA LEU A 35 3.42 -11.10 -1.33
C LEU A 35 2.30 -11.60 -0.41
N GLU A 36 2.63 -12.33 0.65
CA GLU A 36 1.67 -12.85 1.63
C GLU A 36 0.97 -11.72 2.37
N GLU A 37 1.72 -10.70 2.80
CA GLU A 37 1.17 -9.53 3.48
C GLU A 37 0.26 -8.72 2.54
N ASN A 38 0.63 -8.64 1.26
CA ASN A 38 -0.21 -8.01 0.25
C ASN A 38 -1.52 -8.78 0.05
N LEU A 39 -1.47 -10.11 -0.01
CA LEU A 39 -2.67 -10.95 -0.07
C LEU A 39 -3.57 -10.78 1.17
N GLU A 40 -3.00 -10.72 2.37
CA GLU A 40 -3.75 -10.44 3.61
C GLU A 40 -4.38 -9.04 3.53
N ALA A 41 -3.63 -8.04 3.09
CA ALA A 41 -4.09 -6.67 3.05
C ALA A 41 -5.23 -6.45 2.04
N PHE A 42 -5.23 -7.15 0.92
CA PHE A 42 -6.32 -7.15 -0.05
C PHE A 42 -7.50 -8.08 0.32
N SER A 43 -7.40 -8.84 1.41
CA SER A 43 -8.49 -9.73 1.86
C SER A 43 -9.53 -8.99 2.71
N PRO A 44 -10.79 -9.47 2.75
CA PRO A 44 -11.78 -8.97 3.70
C PRO A 44 -11.33 -9.20 5.15
N GLY A 45 -11.69 -8.27 6.04
CA GLY A 45 -11.42 -8.44 7.46
C GLY A 45 -11.91 -7.25 8.27
N LYS A 46 -11.57 -7.24 9.56
CA LYS A 46 -12.05 -6.24 10.54
C LYS A 46 -10.91 -5.52 11.25
N THR A 47 -9.71 -5.55 10.68
CA THR A 47 -8.51 -4.96 11.28
C THR A 47 -7.88 -3.96 10.32
N MET A 48 -7.02 -3.08 10.83
CA MET A 48 -6.25 -2.14 10.01
C MET A 48 -5.24 -2.81 9.06
N LYS A 49 -5.00 -4.12 9.22
CA LYS A 49 -4.24 -4.89 8.23
C LYS A 49 -5.00 -5.06 6.92
N ASN A 50 -6.34 -5.08 6.97
CA ASN A 50 -7.19 -5.27 5.80
C ASN A 50 -7.54 -3.91 5.18
N MET A 51 -7.02 -3.63 3.99
CA MET A 51 -7.22 -2.36 3.30
C MET A 51 -8.70 -1.99 3.09
N PRO A 52 -9.64 -2.91 2.77
CA PRO A 52 -11.05 -2.56 2.68
C PRO A 52 -11.61 -1.97 3.99
N PHE A 53 -11.20 -2.54 5.13
CA PHE A 53 -11.61 -2.04 6.44
C PHE A 53 -10.96 -0.69 6.76
N ALA A 54 -9.66 -0.54 6.50
CA ALA A 54 -8.94 0.70 6.70
C ALA A 54 -9.49 1.85 5.82
N ALA A 55 -9.83 1.57 4.56
CA ALA A 55 -10.44 2.52 3.65
C ALA A 55 -11.78 3.03 4.18
N GLN A 56 -12.62 2.15 4.73
CA GLN A 56 -13.88 2.54 5.35
C GLN A 56 -13.65 3.46 6.56
N LYS A 57 -12.71 3.10 7.45
CA LYS A 57 -12.37 3.93 8.62
C LYS A 57 -11.86 5.32 8.22
N MET A 58 -11.02 5.40 7.19
CA MET A 58 -10.53 6.68 6.67
C MET A 58 -11.66 7.52 6.06
N ALA A 59 -12.53 6.91 5.24
CA ALA A 59 -13.64 7.62 4.62
C ALA A 59 -14.65 8.13 5.67
N ASP A 60 -14.92 7.35 6.71
CA ASP A 60 -15.75 7.79 7.83
C ASP A 60 -15.13 8.99 8.57
N PHE A 61 -13.82 8.95 8.84
CA PHE A 61 -13.10 10.08 9.43
C PHE A 61 -13.17 11.34 8.54
N MET A 62 -12.90 11.20 7.24
CA MET A 62 -12.99 12.30 6.28
C MET A 62 -14.39 12.91 6.22
N ARG A 63 -15.44 12.09 6.38
CA ARG A 63 -16.82 12.58 6.47
C ARG A 63 -17.06 13.33 7.78
N GLU A 64 -16.59 12.78 8.90
CA GLU A 64 -16.77 13.35 10.24
C GLU A 64 -16.14 14.75 10.37
N VAL A 65 -14.93 14.93 9.83
CA VAL A 65 -14.25 16.24 9.82
C VAL A 65 -14.75 17.19 8.72
N GLY A 66 -15.76 16.79 7.96
CA GLY A 66 -16.40 17.62 6.93
C GLY A 66 -15.61 17.75 5.61
N PHE A 67 -14.57 16.94 5.40
CA PHE A 67 -13.77 16.97 4.17
C PHE A 67 -14.53 16.36 2.98
N ILE A 68 -15.36 15.34 3.21
CA ILE A 68 -16.27 14.77 2.20
C ILE A 68 -17.72 14.80 2.67
N LYS A 69 -18.65 15.06 1.75
CA LYS A 69 -20.09 15.07 2.06
C LYS A 69 -20.70 13.67 2.17
N LYS A 70 -20.15 12.69 1.44
CA LYS A 70 -20.61 11.31 1.42
C LYS A 70 -19.42 10.38 1.15
N VAL A 71 -19.45 9.20 1.77
CA VAL A 71 -18.50 8.12 1.49
C VAL A 71 -18.82 7.53 0.09
N PRO A 72 -17.85 7.50 -0.85
CA PRO A 72 -18.04 6.89 -2.15
C PRO A 72 -18.11 5.36 -2.05
N ASP A 73 -18.46 4.69 -3.15
CA ASP A 73 -18.36 3.22 -3.20
C ASP A 73 -16.88 2.81 -3.17
N LEU A 74 -16.46 2.22 -2.05
CA LEU A 74 -15.08 1.80 -1.84
C LEU A 74 -14.78 0.42 -2.45
N THR A 75 -15.79 -0.31 -2.94
CA THR A 75 -15.58 -1.63 -3.52
C THR A 75 -14.80 -1.59 -4.84
N THR A 76 -14.73 -0.43 -5.49
CA THR A 76 -14.09 -0.24 -6.80
C THR A 76 -12.64 0.25 -6.72
N ILE A 77 -12.13 0.57 -5.52
CA ILE A 77 -10.79 1.18 -5.36
C ILE A 77 -9.68 0.13 -5.18
N LEU A 78 -10.04 -1.12 -4.84
CA LEU A 78 -9.11 -2.23 -4.61
C LEU A 78 -9.46 -3.40 -5.53
N GLU A 79 -8.50 -3.80 -6.36
CA GLU A 79 -8.66 -4.88 -7.34
C GLU A 79 -7.79 -6.09 -6.97
N PRO A 80 -8.26 -7.00 -6.09
CA PRO A 80 -7.46 -8.10 -5.56
C PRO A 80 -7.03 -9.12 -6.63
N LYS A 81 -7.66 -9.11 -7.81
CA LYS A 81 -7.36 -10.03 -8.91
C LYS A 81 -5.91 -9.93 -9.39
N PHE A 82 -5.31 -8.74 -9.36
CA PHE A 82 -3.94 -8.53 -9.83
C PHE A 82 -2.92 -9.18 -8.89
N VAL A 83 -3.09 -8.99 -7.58
CA VAL A 83 -2.22 -9.59 -6.55
C VAL A 83 -2.36 -11.11 -6.54
N LYS A 84 -3.61 -11.61 -6.63
CA LYS A 84 -3.88 -13.05 -6.71
C LYS A 84 -3.29 -13.67 -7.97
N SER A 85 -3.35 -12.98 -9.11
CA SER A 85 -2.77 -13.45 -10.37
C SER A 85 -1.26 -13.63 -10.24
N LEU A 86 -0.56 -12.65 -9.65
CA LEU A 86 0.88 -12.74 -9.40
C LEU A 86 1.21 -13.92 -8.49
N ALA A 87 0.49 -14.05 -7.36
CA ALA A 87 0.70 -15.16 -6.42
C ALA A 87 0.46 -16.55 -7.04
N ASN A 88 -0.47 -16.63 -8.00
CA ASN A 88 -0.73 -17.87 -8.72
C ASN A 88 0.32 -18.18 -9.80
N GLN A 89 1.02 -17.17 -10.34
CA GLN A 89 2.15 -17.37 -11.26
C GLN A 89 3.38 -17.89 -10.52
N ASP A 90 3.66 -17.34 -9.33
CA ASP A 90 4.78 -17.80 -8.48
C ASP A 90 4.62 -19.27 -8.05
N LYS A 91 3.38 -19.72 -7.80
CA LYS A 91 3.09 -21.14 -7.46
C LYS A 91 3.25 -22.12 -8.63
N LYS A 92 3.35 -21.64 -9.87
CA LYS A 92 3.48 -22.46 -11.08
C LYS A 92 4.92 -22.54 -11.60
N SER A 93 5.86 -21.82 -10.98
CA SER A 93 7.29 -21.82 -11.29
C SER A 93 8.07 -22.66 -10.28
#